data_AF-A0A966S1W2-F1
#
_entry.id   AF-A0A966S1W2-F1
#
_cell.length_a   1.000
_cell.length_b   1.000
_cell.length_c   1.000
_cell.angle_alpha   90.00
_cell.angle_beta   90.00
_cell.angle_gamma   90.00
#
_symmetry.space_group_name_H-M   'P 1'
#
loop_
_entity.id
_entity.type
_entity.pdbx_description
1 polymer ?
#
loop_
_entity_poly.entity_id
_entity_poly.type
_entity_poly.pdbx_seq_one_letter_code
_entity_poly.pdbx_strand_id
1 'polypeptide(L)'
;TIWLLLKVLVFLYVYVWFRATLPRLRYDQLMDLGWKVLIPGSLGWFLLLAAQRLARDLGWNIFVTTAGSVVVLGVCYALMLAAFATSNKTRESQGVQF
;
A
#
# COMPACT_ATOMS: atom_id res chain seq x y z
N THR A 1 -7.17 -30.12 -11.03
CA THR A 1 -8.51 -29.79 -10.50
C THR A 1 -8.54 -29.63 -8.98
N ILE A 2 -8.04 -30.62 -8.22
CA ILE A 2 -8.01 -30.58 -6.74
C ILE A 2 -7.27 -29.35 -6.19
N TRP A 3 -6.14 -28.98 -6.80
CA TRP A 3 -5.36 -27.78 -6.42
C TRP A 3 -6.14 -26.47 -6.52
N LEU A 4 -6.95 -26.32 -7.57
CA LEU A 4 -7.78 -25.13 -7.78
C LEU A 4 -8.92 -25.11 -6.75
N LEU A 5 -9.58 -26.24 -6.52
CA LEU A 5 -10.63 -26.37 -5.52
C LEU A 5 -10.12 -26.03 -4.11
N LEU A 6 -8.91 -26.47 -3.76
CA LEU A 6 -8.30 -26.14 -2.46
C LEU A 6 -8.08 -24.64 -2.30
N LYS A 7 -7.54 -23.95 -3.32
CA LYS A 7 -7.37 -22.49 -3.29
C LYS A 7 -8.70 -21.76 -3.14
N VAL A 8 -9.73 -22.19 -3.87
CA VAL A 8 -11.07 -21.59 -3.82
C VAL A 8 -11.71 -21.80 -2.45
N LEU A 9 -11.63 -23.00 -1.88
CA LEU A 9 -12.14 -23.30 -0.52
C LEU A 9 -11.45 -22.45 0.55
N VAL A 10 -10.12 -22.29 0.47
CA VAL A 10 -9.37 -21.44 1.39
C VAL A 10 -9.80 -19.97 1.25
N PHE A 11 -9.93 -19.45 0.03
CA PHE A 11 -10.41 -18.09 -0.19
C PHE A 11 -11.84 -17.87 0.33
N LEU A 12 -12.75 -18.83 0.09
CA LEU A 12 -14.12 -18.78 0.58
C LEU A 12 -14.16 -18.77 2.11
N TYR A 13 -13.38 -19.64 2.75
CA TYR A 13 -13.29 -19.72 4.20
C TYR A 13 -12.79 -18.40 4.80
N VAL A 14 -11.72 -17.81 4.22
CA VAL A 14 -11.20 -16.51 4.64
C VAL A 14 -12.25 -15.42 4.46
N TYR A 15 -13.00 -15.40 3.36
CA TYR A 15 -14.04 -14.39 3.12
C TYR A 15 -15.18 -14.48 4.14
N VAL A 16 -15.67 -15.68 4.43
CA VAL A 16 -16.71 -15.91 5.43
C VAL A 16 -16.19 -15.55 6.83
N TRP A 17 -14.94 -15.88 7.13
CA TRP A 17 -14.30 -15.50 8.39
C TRP A 17 -14.17 -13.98 8.53
N PHE A 18 -13.69 -13.28 7.49
CA PHE A 18 -13.56 -11.82 7.46
C PHE A 18 -14.91 -11.12 7.70
N ARG A 19 -16.00 -11.67 7.14
CA ARG A 19 -17.36 -11.18 7.36
C ARG A 19 -17.83 -11.35 8.82
N ALA A 20 -17.32 -12.37 9.52
CA ALA A 20 -17.62 -12.63 10.93
C ALA A 20 -16.71 -11.82 11.88
N THR A 21 -15.45 -11.57 11.52
CA THR A 21 -14.50 -10.80 12.35
C THR A 21 -14.59 -9.29 12.19
N LEU A 22 -15.10 -8.76 11.07
CA LEU A 22 -15.28 -7.31 10.89
C LEU A 22 -16.63 -6.85 11.49
N PRO A 23 -16.64 -6.23 12.68
CA PRO A 23 -17.86 -5.72 13.31
C PRO A 23 -18.10 -4.31 12.75
N ARG A 24 -18.77 -4.21 11.59
CA ARG A 24 -19.17 -2.94 10.92
C ARG A 24 -18.03 -1.92 10.76
N LEU A 25 -17.12 -2.15 9.80
CA LEU A 25 -16.24 -1.08 9.31
C LEU A 25 -17.06 -0.07 8.47
N ARG A 26 -16.89 1.21 8.77
CA ARG A 26 -17.58 2.29 8.05
C ARG A 26 -16.96 2.43 6.64
N TYR A 27 -17.78 2.70 5.62
CA TYR A 27 -17.30 2.93 4.25
C TYR A 27 -16.23 4.02 4.21
N ASP A 28 -16.40 5.04 5.05
CA ASP A 28 -15.48 6.17 5.18
C ASP A 28 -14.07 5.73 5.59
N GLN A 29 -13.91 4.72 6.46
CA GLN A 29 -12.60 4.23 6.90
C GLN A 29 -11.89 3.42 5.80
N LEU A 30 -12.66 2.66 5.02
CA LEU A 30 -12.14 1.94 3.86
C LEU A 30 -11.77 2.89 2.72
N MET A 31 -12.56 3.95 2.52
CA MET A 31 -12.29 5.00 1.55
C MET A 31 -11.01 5.76 1.90
N ASP A 32 -10.83 6.09 3.19
CA ASP A 32 -9.64 6.81 3.66
C ASP A 32 -8.38 5.94 3.53
N LEU A 33 -8.45 4.64 3.86
CA LEU A 33 -7.35 3.69 3.63
C LEU A 33 -7.07 3.47 2.14
N GLY A 34 -8.12 3.34 1.34
CA GLY A 34 -8.04 3.13 -0.11
C GLY A 34 -7.37 4.30 -0.82
N TRP A 35 -7.84 5.51 -0.55
CA TRP A 35 -7.32 6.71 -1.19
C TRP A 35 -5.99 7.20 -0.62
N LYS A 36 -5.75 7.08 0.69
CA LYS A 36 -4.51 7.57 1.30
C LYS A 36 -3.35 6.60 1.21
N VAL A 37 -3.61 5.29 1.17
CA VAL A 37 -2.55 4.28 1.26
C VAL A 37 -2.52 3.35 0.04
N LEU A 38 -3.66 2.83 -0.44
CA LEU A 38 -3.66 1.86 -1.55
C LEU A 38 -3.25 2.49 -2.88
N ILE A 39 -3.85 3.62 -3.26
CA ILE A 39 -3.54 4.29 -4.54
C ILE A 39 -2.05 4.64 -4.63
N PRO A 40 -1.47 5.44 -3.70
CA PRO A 40 -0.06 5.81 -3.78
C PRO A 40 0.88 4.63 -3.58
N GLY A 41 0.53 3.65 -2.74
CA GLY A 41 1.32 2.43 -2.56
C GLY A 41 1.39 1.60 -3.85
N SER A 42 0.26 1.41 -4.53
CA SER A 42 0.22 0.69 -5.81
C SER A 42 0.97 1.41 -6.93
N LEU A 43 0.86 2.75 -7.01
CA LEU A 43 1.57 3.59 -7.97
C LEU A 43 3.09 3.54 -7.74
N GLY A 44 3.52 3.59 -6.48
CA GLY A 44 4.92 3.40 -6.12
C GLY A 44 5.44 2.02 -6.55
N TRP A 45 4.72 0.96 -6.20
CA TRP A 45 5.10 -0.39 -6.59
C TRP A 45 5.16 -0.58 -8.11
N PHE A 46 4.24 0.06 -8.85
CA PHE A 46 4.27 0.06 -10.31
C PHE A 46 5.52 0.77 -10.85
N LEU A 47 5.87 1.96 -10.32
CA LEU A 47 7.09 2.68 -10.68
C LEU A 47 8.35 1.86 -10.39
N LEU A 48 8.40 1.15 -9.26
CA LEU A 48 9.48 0.22 -8.91
C LEU A 48 9.70 -0.83 -9.97
N LEU A 49 8.63 -1.54 -10.32
CA LEU A 49 8.68 -2.62 -11.29
C LEU A 49 9.08 -2.09 -12.67
N ALA A 50 8.58 -0.91 -13.06
CA ALA A 50 8.98 -0.25 -14.30
C ALA A 50 10.47 0.11 -14.31
N ALA A 51 10.98 0.71 -13.23
CA ALA A 51 12.39 1.07 -13.08
C ALA A 51 13.31 -0.17 -13.10
N GLN A 52 12.94 -1.24 -12.39
CA GLN A 52 13.68 -2.51 -12.41
C GLN A 52 13.66 -3.16 -13.80
N ARG A 53 12.54 -3.08 -14.51
CA ARG A 53 12.42 -3.65 -15.86
C ARG A 53 13.33 -2.91 -16.84
N LEU A 54 13.32 -1.57 -16.79
CA LEU A 54 14.17 -0.73 -17.62
C LEU A 54 15.67 -0.93 -17.31
N ALA A 55 16.04 -1.06 -16.04
CA ALA A 55 17.43 -1.26 -15.65
C ALA A 55 17.99 -2.64 -16.06
N ARG A 56 17.14 -3.67 -16.09
CA ARG A 56 17.51 -4.97 -16.65
C ARG A 56 17.78 -4.88 -18.15
N ASP A 57 16.99 -4.13 -18.90
CA ASP A 57 17.19 -3.95 -20.34
C ASP A 57 18.50 -3.22 -20.67
N LEU A 58 18.98 -2.36 -19.76
CA LEU A 58 20.26 -1.64 -19.88
C LEU A 58 21.49 -2.45 -19.44
N GLY A 59 21.32 -3.70 -19.00
CA GLY A 59 22.43 -4.56 -18.56
C GLY A 59 23.07 -4.16 -17.24
N TRP A 60 22.40 -3.32 -16.44
CA TRP A 60 22.93 -2.85 -15.16
C TRP A 60 22.75 -3.90 -14.05
N ASN A 61 23.63 -3.86 -13.03
CA ASN A 61 23.71 -4.89 -12.01
C ASN A 61 22.47 -4.87 -11.08
N ILE A 62 21.70 -5.96 -11.07
CA ILE A 62 20.39 -6.09 -10.39
C ILE A 62 20.44 -5.67 -8.92
N PHE A 63 21.55 -5.94 -8.22
CA PHE A 63 21.70 -5.59 -6.81
C PHE A 63 21.75 -4.07 -6.58
N VAL A 64 22.43 -3.32 -7.45
CA VAL A 64 22.55 -1.85 -7.33
C VAL A 64 21.23 -1.18 -7.66
N THR A 65 20.57 -1.62 -8.73
CA THR A 65 19.28 -1.04 -9.10
C THR A 65 18.17 -1.44 -8.13
N THR A 66 18.14 -2.68 -7.64
CA THR A 66 17.13 -3.10 -6.66
C THR A 66 17.32 -2.39 -5.32
N ALA A 67 18.58 -2.23 -4.87
CA ALA A 67 18.86 -1.47 -3.67
C ALA A 67 18.48 0.02 -3.82
N GLY A 68 18.84 0.65 -4.94
CA GLY A 68 18.49 2.06 -5.21
C GLY A 68 16.98 2.29 -5.27
N SER A 69 16.26 1.43 -5.98
CA SER A 69 14.81 1.52 -6.12
C SER A 69 14.08 1.29 -4.80
N VAL A 70 14.50 0.30 -3.99
CA VAL A 70 13.92 0.04 -2.66
C VAL A 70 14.19 1.20 -1.70
N VAL A 71 15.37 1.82 -1.75
CA VAL A 71 15.69 3.01 -0.94
C VAL A 71 14.83 4.20 -1.36
N VAL A 72 14.70 4.46 -2.67
CA VAL A 72 13.87 5.56 -3.18
C VAL A 72 12.41 5.38 -2.79
N LEU A 73 11.88 4.15 -2.80
CA LEU A 73 10.52 3.92 -2.34
C LEU A 73 10.34 3.85 -0.85
N GLY A 74 11.32 3.38 -0.10
CA GLY A 74 11.33 3.53 1.35
C GLY A 74 11.26 5.00 1.74
N VAL A 75 12.04 5.85 1.08
CA VAL A 75 12.05 7.31 1.30
C VAL A 75 10.73 7.95 0.84
N CYS A 76 10.21 7.59 -0.33
CA CYS A 76 8.95 8.13 -0.84
C CYS A 76 7.75 7.72 0.05
N TYR A 77 7.72 6.47 0.49
CA TYR A 77 6.70 5.95 1.41
C TYR A 77 6.82 6.61 2.79
N ALA A 78 8.03 6.79 3.33
CA ALA A 78 8.26 7.47 4.60
C ALA A 78 7.89 8.96 4.55
N LEU A 79 8.24 9.67 3.47
CA LEU A 79 7.84 11.07 3.26
C LEU A 79 6.33 11.22 3.16
N MET A 80 5.65 10.27 2.53
CA MET A 80 4.21 10.28 2.42
C MET A 80 3.54 10.03 3.78
N LEU A 81 4.02 9.07 4.56
CA LEU A 81 3.56 8.87 5.94
C LEU A 81 3.83 10.09 6.83
N ALA A 82 4.98 10.75 6.68
CA ALA A 82 5.34 11.98 7.42
C ALA A 82 4.45 13.18 7.03
N ALA A 83 4.08 13.30 5.75
CA ALA A 83 3.13 14.29 5.28
C ALA A 83 1.73 14.06 5.88
N PHE A 84 1.29 12.81 6.00
CA PHE A 84 0.03 12.47 6.67
C PHE A 84 0.07 12.71 8.19
N ALA A 85 1.19 12.44 8.85
CA ALA A 85 1.37 12.75 10.27
C ALA A 85 1.32 14.27 10.57
N THR A 86 1.74 15.08 9.60
CA THR A 86 1.67 16.55 9.68
C THR A 86 0.25 17.07 9.48
N SER A 87 -0.57 16.43 8.62
CA SER A 87 -1.95 16.85 8.35
C SER A 87 -2.90 16.65 9.55
N ASN A 88 -2.71 15.60 10.36
CA ASN A 88 -3.54 15.40 11.55
C ASN A 88 -3.29 16.46 12.63
N LYS A 89 -2.05 16.93 12.80
CA LYS A 89 -1.70 17.95 13.81
C LYS A 89 -2.29 19.33 13.51
N THR A 90 -2.40 19.70 12.23
CA THR A 90 -2.99 21.00 11.82
C THR A 90 -4.50 21.06 12.07
N ARG A 91 -5.20 19.91 12.09
CA ARG A 91 -6.64 19.84 12.35
C ARG A 91 -6.96 20.02 13.84
N GLU A 92 -6.08 19.56 14.72
CA GLU A 92 -6.22 19.75 16.18
C GLU A 92 -5.99 21.21 16.58
N SER A 93 -5.04 21.92 15.93
CA SER A 93 -4.79 23.34 16.22
C SER A 93 -5.89 24.29 15.73
N GLN A 94 -6.68 23.91 14.71
CA GLN A 94 -7.80 24.73 14.23
C GLN A 94 -9.13 24.43 14.95
N GLY A 95 -9.31 23.22 15.50
CA GLY A 95 -10.50 22.86 16.27
C GLY A 95 -10.58 23.47 17.67
N VAL A 96 -9.46 24.03 18.17
CA VAL A 96 -9.39 24.73 19.47
C VAL A 96 -9.55 26.25 19.36
N GLN A 97 -9.74 26.78 18.15
CA GLN A 97 -9.85 28.22 17.87
C GLN A 97 -11.30 28.70 17.66
N PHE A 98 -12.29 27.82 17.83
CA PHE A 98 -13.72 28.14 17.79
C PHE A 98 -14.42 27.70 19.06
#